data_AF-A0A8T6G8A0-F1
#
_entry.id   AF-A0A8T6G8A0-F1
#
_cell.length_a   1.000
_cell.length_b   1.000
_cell.length_c   1.000
_cell.angle_alpha   90.00
_cell.angle_beta   90.00
_cell.angle_gamma   90.00
#
_symmetry.space_group_name_H-M   'P 1'
#
loop_
_entity.id
_entity.type
_entity.pdbx_description
1 polymer ?
#
loop_
_entity_poly.entity_id
_entity_poly.type
_entity_poly.pdbx_seq_one_letter_code
_entity_poly.pdbx_strand_id
1 'polypeptide(L)'
;MIKVVSWNINRRHAAWKKLLEMDADVALLQEAGNKPTGMDACFNTGPQASWDSRMWNADYEKLWGKEKLRERWGRSGLYDRWCKVVKLSNRVEVEWFKQISPIGVVAEDEIAVSGIGTIAAARVTPKAPRTASLSS
;
A
#
# COMPACT_ATOMS: atom_id res chain seq x y z
N MET A 1 -13.46 -11.90 14.62
CA MET A 1 -13.18 -12.28 13.22
C MET A 1 -12.60 -11.06 12.52
N ILE A 2 -11.51 -11.20 11.76
CA ILE A 2 -10.95 -10.10 10.95
C ILE A 2 -11.69 -10.04 9.61
N LYS A 3 -12.10 -8.85 9.19
CA LYS A 3 -12.70 -8.58 7.89
C LYS A 3 -11.69 -7.89 6.97
N VAL A 4 -11.43 -8.50 5.82
CA VAL A 4 -10.44 -8.01 4.84
C VAL A 4 -11.14 -7.73 3.51
N VAL A 5 -10.82 -6.59 2.90
CA VAL A 5 -11.19 -6.26 1.51
C VAL A 5 -9.93 -6.29 0.66
N SER A 6 -9.99 -6.87 -0.54
CA SER A 6 -8.92 -6.76 -1.54
C SER A 6 -9.51 -6.14 -2.80
N TRP A 7 -8.93 -5.04 -3.29
CA TRP A 7 -9.53 -4.27 -4.38
C TRP A 7 -8.51 -3.46 -5.17
N ASN A 8 -8.45 -3.69 -6.49
CA ASN A 8 -7.85 -2.75 -7.42
C ASN A 8 -8.80 -1.57 -7.63
N ILE A 9 -8.42 -0.39 -7.12
CA ILE A 9 -9.29 0.79 -7.15
C ILE A 9 -8.97 1.75 -8.31
N ASN A 10 -7.97 1.44 -9.14
CA ASN A 10 -7.58 2.22 -10.32
C ASN A 10 -7.54 3.75 -10.06
N ARG A 11 -6.91 4.13 -8.94
CA ARG A 11 -6.74 5.51 -8.47
C ARG A 11 -8.05 6.29 -8.25
N ARG A 12 -9.19 5.60 -8.12
CA ARG A 12 -10.49 6.26 -7.95
C ARG A 12 -10.67 6.70 -6.51
N HIS A 13 -10.66 8.01 -6.27
CA HIS A 13 -11.00 8.60 -4.95
C HIS A 13 -12.38 8.17 -4.42
N ALA A 14 -13.34 7.89 -5.31
CA ALA A 14 -14.65 7.38 -4.91
C ALA A 14 -14.56 6.01 -4.22
N ALA A 15 -13.64 5.15 -4.65
CA ALA A 15 -13.43 3.83 -4.04
C ALA A 15 -12.84 3.95 -2.63
N TRP A 16 -11.90 4.87 -2.40
CA TRP A 16 -11.40 5.20 -1.07
C TRP A 16 -12.54 5.53 -0.11
N LYS A 17 -13.44 6.42 -0.51
CA LYS A 17 -14.62 6.79 0.30
C LYS A 17 -15.49 5.57 0.61
N LYS A 18 -15.72 4.72 -0.38
CA LYS A 18 -16.54 3.51 -0.22
C LYS A 18 -15.96 2.53 0.82
N LEU A 19 -14.64 2.48 1.02
CA LEU A 19 -14.03 1.63 2.05
C LEU A 19 -14.54 1.93 3.47
N LEU A 20 -14.88 3.19 3.76
CA LEU A 20 -15.39 3.60 5.07
C LEU A 20 -16.78 3.01 5.37
N GLU A 21 -17.50 2.57 4.34
CA GLU A 21 -18.84 1.99 4.47
C GLU A 21 -18.82 0.46 4.57
N MET A 22 -17.67 -0.19 4.39
CA MET A 22 -17.58 -1.65 4.22
C MET A 22 -17.46 -2.44 5.54
N ASP A 23 -17.37 -1.78 6.70
CA ASP A 23 -17.07 -2.39 8.01
C ASP A 23 -15.88 -3.37 7.96
N ALA A 24 -14.87 -3.05 7.14
CA ALA A 24 -13.65 -3.84 7.03
C ALA A 24 -12.64 -3.41 8.11
N ASP A 25 -11.76 -4.33 8.52
CA ASP A 25 -10.66 -4.04 9.43
C ASP A 25 -9.41 -3.60 8.67
N VAL A 26 -9.17 -4.23 7.52
CA VAL A 26 -8.02 -3.98 6.65
C VAL A 26 -8.46 -4.01 5.19
N ALA A 27 -7.89 -3.13 4.37
CA ALA A 27 -8.01 -3.17 2.92
C ALA A 27 -6.64 -3.38 2.25
N LEU A 28 -6.59 -4.28 1.27
CA LEU A 28 -5.48 -4.56 0.38
C LEU A 28 -5.78 -3.89 -0.96
N LEU A 29 -5.23 -2.70 -1.18
CA LEU A 29 -5.53 -1.90 -2.36
C LEU A 29 -4.45 -2.06 -3.41
N GLN A 30 -4.85 -2.30 -4.66
CA GLN A 30 -3.97 -2.19 -5.82
C GLN A 30 -4.31 -0.94 -6.63
N GLU A 31 -3.32 -0.36 -7.31
CA GLU A 31 -3.43 0.92 -8.02
C GLU A 31 -4.06 2.01 -7.13
N ALA A 32 -3.67 2.05 -5.85
CA ALA A 32 -4.38 2.84 -4.87
C ALA A 32 -4.20 4.35 -5.10
N GLY A 33 -3.03 4.73 -5.60
CA GLY A 33 -2.59 6.12 -5.73
C GLY A 33 -2.62 6.89 -4.43
N ASN A 34 -2.69 8.21 -4.54
CA ASN A 34 -2.83 9.08 -3.38
C ASN A 34 -4.21 8.95 -2.72
N LYS A 35 -4.23 9.18 -1.41
CA LYS A 35 -5.49 9.32 -0.66
C LYS A 35 -6.21 10.60 -1.10
N PRO A 36 -7.56 10.64 -1.04
CA PRO A 36 -8.28 11.88 -1.23
C PRO A 36 -7.85 12.95 -0.21
N THR A 37 -7.72 14.19 -0.66
CA THR A 37 -7.36 15.34 0.19
C THR A 37 -8.29 15.44 1.40
N GLY A 38 -7.71 15.66 2.59
CA GLY A 38 -8.45 15.83 3.84
C GLY A 38 -8.91 14.53 4.51
N MET A 39 -8.51 13.36 3.99
CA MET A 39 -8.90 12.05 4.54
C MET A 39 -7.75 11.28 5.21
N ASP A 40 -6.64 11.95 5.50
CA ASP A 40 -5.46 11.30 6.11
C ASP A 40 -5.77 10.66 7.47
N ALA A 41 -6.66 11.28 8.26
CA ALA A 41 -7.10 10.76 9.54
C ALA A 41 -7.99 9.51 9.42
N CYS A 42 -8.62 9.29 8.27
CA CYS A 42 -9.53 8.17 8.03
C CYS A 42 -8.80 6.89 7.61
N PHE A 43 -7.59 7.02 7.04
CA PHE A 43 -6.86 5.91 6.43
C PHE A 43 -5.43 5.85 6.94
N ASN A 44 -5.16 4.87 7.80
CA ASN A 44 -3.79 4.56 8.19
C ASN A 44 -3.16 3.60 7.17
N THR A 45 -2.27 4.13 6.35
CA THR A 45 -1.53 3.42 5.30
C THR A 45 -0.15 2.94 5.76
N GLY A 46 0.17 3.09 7.04
CA GLY A 46 1.51 2.88 7.57
C GLY A 46 2.53 3.93 7.08
N PRO A 47 3.81 3.75 7.47
CA PRO A 47 4.91 4.61 7.03
C PRO A 47 5.05 4.64 5.50
N GLN A 48 5.53 5.75 4.96
CA GLN A 48 5.73 5.92 3.52
C GLN A 48 6.68 4.85 2.94
N ALA A 49 7.70 4.44 3.69
CA ALA A 49 8.65 3.37 3.33
C ALA A 49 8.00 1.96 3.21
N SER A 50 6.73 1.81 3.56
CA SER A 50 5.98 0.56 3.41
C SER A 50 5.14 0.49 2.14
N TRP A 51 5.11 1.57 1.31
CA TRP A 51 4.33 1.59 0.06
C TRP A 51 4.83 2.55 -1.03
N ASP A 52 5.64 3.56 -0.71
CA ASP A 52 6.13 4.50 -1.70
C ASP A 52 7.43 4.03 -2.36
N SER A 53 7.30 3.53 -3.58
CA SER A 53 8.43 3.01 -4.33
C SER A 53 9.59 3.97 -4.54
N ARG A 54 9.36 5.28 -4.47
CA ARG A 54 10.42 6.27 -4.60
C ARG A 54 11.41 6.22 -3.44
N MET A 55 10.99 5.74 -2.26
CA MET A 55 11.86 5.69 -1.08
C MET A 55 12.97 4.64 -1.17
N TRP A 56 12.82 3.61 -2.00
CA TRP A 56 13.84 2.56 -2.20
C TRP A 56 14.39 2.52 -3.63
N ASN A 57 13.81 3.29 -4.56
CA ASN A 57 14.32 3.46 -5.91
C ASN A 57 15.53 4.42 -6.01
N ALA A 58 16.07 4.94 -4.90
CA ALA A 58 17.30 5.74 -4.94
C ALA A 58 18.47 4.98 -5.60
N ASP A 59 18.50 3.65 -5.45
CA ASP A 59 19.46 2.78 -6.13
C ASP A 59 19.18 2.67 -7.64
N TYR A 60 17.92 2.82 -8.07
CA TYR A 60 17.54 2.87 -9.48
C TYR A 60 17.94 4.18 -10.17
N GLU A 61 17.81 5.32 -9.49
CA GLU A 61 18.30 6.59 -10.02
C GLU A 61 19.81 6.52 -10.29
N LYS A 62 20.57 5.82 -9.44
CA LYS A 62 21.98 5.53 -9.67
C LYS A 62 22.21 4.59 -10.85
N LEU A 63 21.40 3.53 -10.99
CA LEU A 63 21.58 2.51 -12.04
C LEU A 63 21.15 2.98 -13.45
N TRP A 64 20.08 3.76 -13.55
CA TRP A 64 19.45 4.09 -14.84
C TRP A 64 19.50 5.58 -15.19
N GLY A 65 19.83 6.45 -14.24
CA GLY A 65 19.81 7.90 -14.40
C GLY A 65 18.40 8.50 -14.28
N LYS A 66 18.30 9.65 -13.62
CA LYS A 66 17.04 10.37 -13.37
C LYS A 66 16.26 10.69 -14.65
N GLU A 67 16.96 11.00 -15.73
CA GLU A 67 16.34 11.41 -17.01
C GLU A 67 15.62 10.26 -17.70
N LYS A 68 16.26 9.08 -17.82
CA LYS A 68 15.62 7.86 -18.35
C LYS A 68 14.44 7.40 -17.50
N LEU A 69 14.53 7.53 -16.18
CA LEU A 69 13.41 7.22 -15.30
C LEU A 69 12.24 8.20 -15.52
N ARG A 70 12.54 9.49 -15.72
CA ARG A 70 11.50 10.50 -16.01
C ARG A 70 10.88 10.31 -17.39
N GLU A 71 11.65 9.90 -18.39
CA GLU A 71 11.14 9.60 -19.73
C GLU A 71 10.24 8.36 -19.74
N ARG A 72 10.67 7.29 -19.05
CA ARG A 72 9.97 6.00 -19.03
C ARG A 72 8.78 5.99 -18.06
N TRP A 73 8.88 6.67 -16.92
CA TRP A 73 7.92 6.57 -15.81
C TRP A 73 7.35 7.93 -15.35
N GLY A 74 8.01 9.05 -15.69
CA GLY A 74 7.59 10.41 -15.32
C GLY A 74 6.39 10.94 -16.12
N ARG A 75 6.09 10.40 -17.30
CA ARG A 75 4.86 10.74 -18.07
C ARG A 75 3.67 9.85 -17.76
N SER A 76 3.87 8.65 -17.22
CA SER A 76 2.86 7.59 -17.15
C SER A 76 2.13 7.47 -15.81
N GLY A 77 2.50 8.26 -14.79
CA GLY A 77 1.86 8.22 -13.47
C GLY A 77 2.02 6.87 -12.77
N LEU A 78 3.03 6.09 -13.14
CA LEU A 78 3.30 4.76 -12.59
C LEU A 78 3.72 4.83 -11.10
N TYR A 79 4.35 5.94 -10.71
CA TYR A 79 4.58 6.29 -9.30
C TYR A 79 3.31 6.71 -8.56
N ASP A 80 2.11 6.59 -9.11
CA ASP A 80 0.87 6.90 -8.39
C ASP A 80 -0.09 5.69 -8.41
N ARG A 81 0.47 4.49 -8.53
CA ARG A 81 -0.30 3.23 -8.60
C ARG A 81 0.13 2.21 -7.55
N TRP A 82 0.67 2.69 -6.43
CA TRP A 82 1.20 1.80 -5.40
C TRP A 82 0.13 0.93 -4.79
N CYS A 83 0.49 -0.32 -4.53
CA CYS A 83 -0.28 -1.16 -3.63
C CYS A 83 -0.18 -0.61 -2.20
N LYS A 84 -1.25 -0.75 -1.41
CA LYS A 84 -1.30 -0.31 -0.02
C LYS A 84 -2.04 -1.32 0.84
N VAL A 85 -1.52 -1.54 2.05
CA VAL A 85 -2.29 -2.14 3.14
C VAL A 85 -2.83 -1.00 4.00
N VAL A 86 -4.14 -0.91 4.14
CA VAL A 86 -4.82 0.18 4.84
C VAL A 86 -5.52 -0.38 6.07
N LYS A 87 -5.18 0.14 7.24
CA LYS A 87 -5.90 -0.12 8.49
C LYS A 87 -7.14 0.77 8.54
N LEU A 88 -8.30 0.15 8.70
CA LEU A 88 -9.62 0.80 8.68
C LEU A 88 -10.33 0.75 10.03
N SER A 89 -9.93 -0.14 10.95
CA SER A 89 -10.58 -0.28 12.26
C SER A 89 -9.58 -0.37 13.42
N ASN A 90 -10.10 -0.10 14.62
CA ASN A 90 -9.37 -0.30 15.87
C ASN A 90 -9.41 -1.74 16.39
N ARG A 91 -10.09 -2.66 15.70
CA ARG A 91 -10.22 -4.08 16.10
C ARG A 91 -8.98 -4.90 15.78
N VAL A 92 -8.05 -4.34 15.02
CA VAL A 92 -6.78 -4.96 14.64
C VAL A 92 -5.61 -4.05 14.97
N GLU A 93 -4.46 -4.66 15.20
CA GLU A 93 -3.18 -4.00 15.00
C GLU A 93 -2.57 -4.40 13.67
N VAL A 94 -1.83 -3.46 13.08
CA VAL A 94 -1.18 -3.63 11.79
C VAL A 94 0.27 -3.21 11.92
N GLU A 95 1.17 -4.11 11.56
CA GLU A 95 2.61 -3.87 11.48
C GLU A 95 3.00 -3.97 10.01
N TRP A 96 3.28 -2.82 9.39
CA TRP A 96 3.70 -2.77 7.99
C TRP A 96 5.16 -3.16 7.84
N PHE A 97 5.44 -4.02 6.88
CA PHE A 97 6.82 -4.33 6.54
C PHE A 97 7.41 -3.22 5.66
N LYS A 98 8.71 -2.95 5.83
CA LYS A 98 9.46 -2.13 4.88
C LYS A 98 9.48 -2.88 3.55
N GLN A 99 9.10 -2.21 2.47
CA GLN A 99 9.21 -2.84 1.16
C GLN A 99 10.68 -2.94 0.77
N ILE A 100 11.02 -4.07 0.20
CA ILE A 100 12.25 -4.29 -0.54
C ILE A 100 11.86 -4.30 -2.02
N SER A 101 12.72 -3.75 -2.88
CA SER A 101 12.47 -3.83 -4.31
C SER A 101 12.37 -5.31 -4.71
N PRO A 102 11.30 -5.73 -5.40
CA PRO A 102 11.30 -7.05 -6.03
C PRO A 102 12.44 -7.12 -7.06
N ILE A 103 12.73 -8.35 -7.52
CA ILE A 103 13.74 -8.67 -8.53
C ILE A 103 13.67 -7.63 -9.66
N GLY A 104 14.66 -6.75 -9.66
CA GLY A 104 14.65 -5.53 -10.47
C GLY A 104 15.22 -5.70 -11.88
N VAL A 105 15.80 -6.87 -12.12
CA VAL A 105 16.46 -7.31 -13.34
C VAL A 105 16.02 -8.75 -13.54
N VAL A 106 15.36 -9.01 -14.65
CA VAL A 106 15.08 -10.37 -15.12
C VAL A 106 15.91 -10.61 -16.37
N ALA A 107 16.47 -11.81 -16.50
CA ALA A 107 17.15 -12.24 -17.72
C ALA A 107 16.17 -12.35 -18.91
N GLU A 108 16.68 -12.40 -20.13
CA GLU A 108 15.84 -12.46 -21.35
C GLU A 108 14.91 -13.69 -21.40
N ASP A 109 15.22 -14.73 -20.64
CA ASP A 109 14.46 -15.97 -20.49
C ASP A 109 13.60 -16.04 -19.22
N GLU A 110 13.57 -14.98 -18.41
CA GLU A 110 12.81 -14.93 -17.15
C GLU A 110 11.48 -14.17 -17.30
N ILE A 111 10.42 -14.73 -16.70
CA ILE A 111 9.12 -14.06 -16.59
C ILE A 111 9.04 -13.36 -15.22
N ALA A 112 9.17 -12.04 -15.22
CA ALA A 112 8.85 -11.23 -14.03
C ALA A 112 7.34 -10.99 -13.93
N VAL A 113 6.76 -11.35 -12.77
CA VAL A 113 5.34 -11.11 -12.44
C VAL A 113 5.12 -9.90 -11.52
N SER A 114 6.18 -9.22 -11.07
CA SER A 114 6.03 -8.07 -10.16
C SER A 114 7.04 -6.96 -10.47
N GLY A 115 6.53 -5.76 -10.78
CA GLY A 115 7.32 -4.55 -11.00
C GLY A 115 7.52 -3.73 -9.72
N ILE A 116 8.17 -2.57 -9.86
CA ILE A 116 8.37 -1.61 -8.78
C ILE A 116 7.01 -1.19 -8.16
N GLY A 117 6.89 -1.28 -6.82
CA GLY A 117 5.72 -0.80 -6.07
C GLY A 117 4.49 -1.71 -6.11
N THR A 118 4.64 -2.97 -6.53
CA THR A 118 3.51 -3.90 -6.72
C THR A 118 3.12 -4.69 -5.47
N ILE A 119 3.92 -4.71 -4.41
CA ILE A 119 3.63 -5.51 -3.21
C ILE A 119 3.74 -4.66 -1.97
N ALA A 120 2.61 -4.42 -1.30
CA ALA A 120 2.59 -3.95 0.08
C ALA A 120 2.24 -5.12 1.00
N ALA A 121 2.94 -5.24 2.12
CA ALA A 121 2.78 -6.33 3.06
C ALA A 121 2.73 -5.81 4.50
N ALA A 122 1.92 -6.47 5.32
CA ALA A 122 1.82 -6.18 6.74
C ALA A 122 1.41 -7.45 7.51
N ARG A 123 1.78 -7.51 8.78
CA ARG A 123 1.19 -8.43 9.75
C ARG A 123 -0.05 -7.79 10.36
N VAL A 124 -1.15 -8.54 10.41
CA VAL A 124 -2.42 -8.10 11.01
C VAL A 124 -2.75 -9.00 12.19
N THR A 125 -2.89 -8.40 13.37
CA THR A 125 -3.18 -9.11 14.61
C THR A 125 -4.53 -8.64 15.15
N PRO A 126 -5.51 -9.54 15.41
CA PRO A 126 -6.75 -9.14 16.06
C PRO A 126 -6.45 -8.62 17.47
N LYS A 127 -7.08 -7.51 17.86
CA LYS A 127 -7.16 -7.17 19.28
C LYS A 127 -8.17 -8.08 19.95
N ALA A 128 -7.83 -8.59 21.13
CA ALA A 128 -8.84 -9.20 21.99
C ALA A 128 -9.99 -8.20 22.18
N PRO A 129 -11.25 -8.66 22.27
CA PRO A 129 -12.33 -7.80 22.71
C PRO A 129 -11.91 -7.17 24.04
N ARG A 130 -12.14 -5.87 24.22
CA ARG A 130 -12.05 -5.27 25.56
C ARG A 130 -12.97 -6.12 26.44
N THR A 131 -12.40 -6.94 27.31
CA THR A 131 -13.14 -7.46 28.44
C THR A 131 -13.68 -6.21 29.14
N ALA A 132 -15.00 -6.07 29.17
CA ALA A 132 -15.62 -5.08 30.01
C ALA A 132 -15.02 -5.31 31.39
N SER A 133 -14.28 -4.32 31.90
CA SER A 133 -13.89 -4.30 33.29
C SER A 133 -15.19 -4.40 34.06
N LEU A 134 -15.47 -5.57 34.63
CA LEU A 134 -16.50 -5.73 35.64
C LEU A 134 -16.02 -4.86 36.80
N SER A 135 -16.53 -3.63 36.84
CA SER A 135 -16.47 -2.78 38.01
C SER A 135 -17.28 -3.50 39.09
N SER A 136 -16.57 -4.15 40.00
CA SER A 136 -17.02 -4.55 41.34
C SER A 136 -17.28 -3.33 42.20
#